data_AF-A0A0F8ZMH4-F1
#
_entry.id   AF-A0A0F8ZMH4-F1
#
_cell.length_a   1.000
_cell.length_b   1.000
_cell.length_c   1.000
_cell.angle_alpha   90.00
_cell.angle_beta   90.00
_cell.angle_gamma   90.00
#
_symmetry.space_group_name_H-M   'P 1'
#
loop_
_entity.id
_entity.type
_entity.pdbx_description
1 polymer ?
#
loop_
_entity_poly.entity_id
_entity_poly.type
_entity_poly.pdbx_seq_one_letter_code
_entity_poly.pdbx_strand_id
1 'polypeptide(L)'
;IRFRVNDLSSQGFIWENSSESRLMSLRGSDGFLSVAGALTASGVITGPVGAVGAPAYTFTGFTNSGMWYDTAGTDTLAFSFGGALAFTANTTLMLVASGKLHIDGSGTSTVAAGQTGLAEASGTLNVSAPHDVHIFLDNDNNASGDFSIYANLTTASGTPLFKVTEQGGPIVFVNELTNSKMTIGMSIKTTALTEVIALKHSSLSHVFTDNHEADTFFSISAIATTGGAIVEGISEKTTDGVALILSGVVDADSSSTGKTVTSHGIVEVWGSHELSGGYDGPPTNTNLFVVGVRFSASLGVRMIVDKEGDIYYFGGLVAFDKYDDALMIRAHSLALSQRGGGKGLVRSHYDRFVKYYERELVALGLLGAPVKEG
;
A
#
# COMPACT_ATOMS: atom_id res chain seq x y z
N ILE A 1 -15.57 29.23 79.82
CA ILE A 1 -16.41 29.49 78.63
C ILE A 1 -17.37 30.60 79.02
N ARG A 2 -17.53 31.64 78.19
CA ARG A 2 -18.53 32.69 78.37
C ARG A 2 -19.59 32.55 77.29
N PHE A 3 -20.85 32.78 77.65
CA PHE A 3 -21.98 32.90 76.72
C PHE A 3 -22.50 34.32 76.75
N ARG A 4 -22.62 34.94 75.58
CA ARG A 4 -23.20 36.27 75.40
C ARG A 4 -24.42 36.16 74.49
N VAL A 5 -25.47 36.87 74.88
CA VAL A 5 -26.62 37.16 74.02
C VAL A 5 -26.57 38.65 73.74
N ASN A 6 -26.64 39.03 72.48
CA ASN A 6 -26.76 40.42 72.08
C ASN A 6 -28.06 40.60 71.27
N ASP A 7 -28.67 41.77 71.36
CA ASP A 7 -29.90 42.15 70.65
C ASP A 7 -29.63 42.94 69.37
N LEU A 8 -28.36 43.28 69.11
CA LEU A 8 -27.95 43.89 67.85
C LEU A 8 -28.23 42.94 66.68
N SER A 9 -28.76 43.47 65.57
CA SER A 9 -29.06 42.66 64.38
C SER A 9 -27.84 41.85 63.88
N SER A 10 -26.62 42.38 64.06
CA SER A 10 -25.37 41.74 63.67
C SER A 10 -24.78 40.76 64.69
N GLN A 11 -25.39 40.62 65.87
CA GLN A 11 -24.88 39.79 66.97
C GLN A 11 -26.05 39.03 67.62
N GLY A 12 -26.06 37.69 67.55
CA GLY A 12 -27.05 36.86 68.24
C GLY A 12 -26.45 36.19 69.47
N PHE A 13 -26.18 34.89 69.34
CA PHE A 13 -25.57 34.07 70.38
C PHE A 13 -24.07 33.93 70.15
N ILE A 14 -23.25 34.09 71.20
CA ILE A 14 -21.79 33.96 71.12
C ILE A 14 -21.28 33.08 72.27
N TRP A 15 -20.56 32.01 71.93
CA TRP A 15 -19.73 31.24 72.87
C TRP A 15 -18.26 31.60 72.65
N GLU A 16 -17.56 31.92 73.73
CA GLU A 16 -16.15 32.31 73.69
C GLU A 16 -15.35 31.69 74.83
N ASN A 17 -14.03 31.59 74.63
CA ASN A 17 -13.11 31.14 75.66
C ASN A 17 -12.76 32.26 76.66
N SER A 18 -11.92 31.97 77.64
CA SER A 18 -11.48 32.96 78.64
C SER A 18 -10.73 34.14 78.01
N SER A 19 -10.07 33.92 76.88
CA SER A 19 -9.30 34.91 76.11
C SER A 19 -10.14 35.68 75.08
N GLU A 20 -11.48 35.63 75.18
CA GLU A 20 -12.41 36.35 74.28
C GLU A 20 -12.35 35.92 72.80
N SER A 21 -11.76 34.76 72.53
CA SER A 21 -11.82 34.17 71.20
C SER A 21 -13.17 33.48 71.01
N ARG A 22 -13.87 33.88 69.94
CA ARG A 22 -15.16 33.30 69.54
C ARG A 22 -14.98 31.84 69.16
N LEU A 23 -15.61 30.94 69.92
CA LEU A 23 -15.66 29.50 69.65
C LEU A 23 -16.83 29.16 68.73
N MET A 24 -17.99 29.78 68.96
CA MET A 24 -19.16 29.66 68.11
C MET A 24 -19.98 30.94 68.16
N SER A 25 -20.64 31.30 67.06
CA SER A 25 -21.69 32.32 67.09
C SER A 25 -22.78 32.05 66.08
N LEU A 26 -24.01 32.38 66.44
CA LEU A 26 -25.16 32.43 65.55
C LEU A 26 -25.64 33.88 65.45
N ARG A 27 -25.68 34.44 64.25
CA ARG A 27 -26.20 35.80 64.01
C ARG A 27 -27.70 35.76 63.79
N GLY A 28 -28.44 36.64 64.47
CA GLY A 28 -29.90 36.67 64.40
C GLY A 28 -30.46 37.17 63.06
N SER A 29 -29.76 38.07 62.37
CA SER A 29 -30.27 38.69 61.13
C SER A 29 -30.32 37.74 59.93
N ASP A 30 -29.37 36.81 59.82
CA ASP A 30 -29.17 35.98 58.61
C ASP A 30 -28.96 34.49 58.95
N GLY A 31 -28.99 34.12 60.23
CA GLY A 31 -28.74 32.75 60.68
C GLY A 31 -27.28 32.30 60.49
N PHE A 32 -26.34 33.22 60.24
CA PHE A 32 -24.95 32.85 60.00
C PHE A 32 -24.33 32.21 61.24
N LEU A 33 -24.04 30.91 61.12
CA LEU A 33 -23.31 30.13 62.11
C LEU A 33 -21.81 30.17 61.78
N SER A 34 -21.00 30.64 62.72
CA SER A 34 -19.54 30.51 62.67
C SER A 34 -19.08 29.62 63.80
N VAL A 35 -18.28 28.61 63.49
CA VAL A 35 -17.63 27.73 64.46
C VAL A 35 -16.13 27.84 64.27
N ALA A 36 -15.38 28.02 65.36
CA ALA A 36 -13.92 27.93 65.33
C ALA A 36 -13.51 26.46 65.46
N GLY A 37 -13.00 25.89 64.37
CA GLY A 37 -12.55 24.50 64.31
C GLY A 37 -13.41 23.63 63.39
N ALA A 38 -13.40 22.31 63.63
CA ALA A 38 -14.16 21.35 62.85
C ALA A 38 -15.62 21.29 63.32
N LEU A 39 -16.57 21.25 62.38
CA LEU A 39 -17.97 20.94 62.65
C LEU A 39 -18.21 19.46 62.37
N THR A 40 -18.66 18.71 63.38
CA THR A 40 -19.13 17.33 63.22
C THR A 40 -20.64 17.32 63.37
N ALA A 41 -21.36 16.94 62.31
CA ALA A 41 -22.80 16.75 62.32
C ALA A 41 -23.12 15.24 62.30
N SER A 42 -24.06 14.78 63.12
CA SER A 42 -24.52 13.38 63.14
C SER A 42 -25.62 13.08 62.12
N GLY A 43 -25.96 14.04 61.26
CA GLY A 43 -27.03 13.94 60.28
C GLY A 43 -26.67 14.61 58.95
N VAL A 44 -27.65 14.71 58.06
CA VAL A 44 -27.47 15.34 56.74
C VAL A 44 -27.31 16.85 56.91
N ILE A 45 -26.25 17.40 56.31
CA ILE A 45 -26.12 18.84 56.10
C ILE A 45 -26.79 19.14 54.76
N THR A 46 -27.88 19.92 54.78
CA THR A 46 -28.57 20.36 53.58
C THR A 46 -28.11 21.77 53.21
N GLY A 47 -27.66 21.92 51.97
CA GLY A 47 -27.38 23.23 51.37
C GLY A 47 -28.55 23.69 50.49
N PRO A 48 -28.69 24.99 50.22
CA PRO A 48 -29.60 25.47 49.19
C PRO A 48 -29.18 24.94 47.80
N VAL A 49 -30.08 25.02 46.81
CA VAL A 49 -29.68 24.87 45.41
C VAL A 49 -28.69 26.00 45.07
N GLY A 50 -27.55 25.64 44.50
CA GLY A 50 -26.54 26.62 44.09
C GLY A 50 -26.58 26.90 42.59
N ALA A 51 -25.63 27.71 42.15
CA ALA A 51 -25.35 27.96 40.73
C ALA A 51 -23.85 28.09 40.51
N VAL A 52 -23.40 28.07 39.26
CA VAL A 52 -21.98 28.22 38.88
C VAL A 52 -21.32 29.43 39.57
N GLY A 53 -22.02 30.57 39.63
CA GLY A 53 -21.53 31.80 40.27
C GLY A 53 -21.76 31.91 41.78
N ALA A 54 -22.54 31.01 42.38
CA ALA A 54 -22.90 31.02 43.80
C ALA A 54 -23.13 29.58 44.31
N PRO A 55 -22.05 28.84 44.64
CA PRO A 55 -22.17 27.46 45.09
C PRO A 55 -22.81 27.35 46.48
N ALA A 56 -23.48 26.22 46.74
CA ALA A 56 -24.12 25.96 48.03
C ALA A 56 -23.10 25.80 49.16
N TYR A 57 -21.97 25.16 48.86
CA TYR A 57 -20.83 25.03 49.74
C TYR A 57 -19.65 25.76 49.11
N THR A 58 -19.17 26.80 49.78
CA THR A 58 -18.13 27.68 49.27
C THR A 58 -17.10 28.02 50.35
N PHE A 59 -16.02 28.67 49.95
CA PHE A 59 -14.93 29.05 50.84
C PHE A 59 -15.01 30.55 51.18
N THR A 60 -14.60 30.91 52.39
CA THR A 60 -14.50 32.32 52.78
C THR A 60 -13.52 33.05 51.84
N GLY A 61 -13.98 34.15 51.24
CA GLY A 61 -13.19 34.92 50.26
C GLY A 61 -13.33 34.46 48.81
N PHE A 62 -13.93 33.29 48.54
CA PHE A 62 -14.10 32.74 47.19
C PHE A 62 -15.53 32.25 46.97
N THR A 63 -16.51 33.15 47.08
CA THR A 63 -17.95 32.83 47.04
C THR A 63 -18.45 32.25 45.71
N ASN A 64 -17.61 32.25 44.68
CA ASN A 64 -17.90 31.71 43.35
C ASN A 64 -17.14 30.41 43.06
N SER A 65 -16.51 29.80 44.06
CA SER A 65 -15.81 28.53 43.95
C SER A 65 -16.34 27.56 45.00
N GLY A 66 -16.69 26.35 44.59
CA GLY A 66 -17.35 25.41 45.51
C GLY A 66 -18.20 24.34 44.83
N MET A 67 -18.98 23.65 45.66
CA MET A 67 -19.85 22.55 45.28
C MET A 67 -21.31 22.97 45.33
N TRP A 68 -22.08 22.57 44.32
CA TRP A 68 -23.50 22.87 44.22
C TRP A 68 -24.27 21.75 43.53
N TYR A 69 -25.57 21.72 43.79
CA TYR A 69 -26.49 20.82 43.12
C TYR A 69 -27.10 21.53 41.91
N ASP A 70 -26.91 20.96 40.73
CA ASP A 70 -27.41 21.56 39.48
C ASP A 70 -28.82 21.08 39.18
N THR A 71 -29.80 21.98 39.34
CA THR A 71 -31.20 21.72 39.03
C THR A 71 -31.53 21.74 37.54
N ALA A 72 -30.63 22.22 36.69
CA ALA A 72 -30.81 22.12 35.25
C ALA A 72 -30.52 20.70 34.74
N GLY A 73 -29.72 19.91 35.48
CA GLY A 73 -29.50 18.49 35.24
C GLY A 73 -30.36 17.60 36.16
N THR A 74 -30.60 16.35 35.74
CA THR A 74 -31.16 15.32 36.62
C THR A 74 -30.05 14.80 37.54
N ASP A 75 -30.17 15.07 38.85
CA ASP A 75 -29.31 14.53 39.89
C ASP A 75 -27.81 14.77 39.68
N THR A 76 -27.46 16.02 39.34
CA THR A 76 -26.10 16.42 39.00
C THR A 76 -25.42 17.13 40.17
N LEU A 77 -24.30 16.58 40.63
CA LEU A 77 -23.35 17.26 41.50
C LEU A 77 -22.36 18.06 40.65
N ALA A 78 -22.20 19.34 40.94
CA ALA A 78 -21.37 20.24 40.17
C ALA A 78 -20.35 20.98 41.04
N PHE A 79 -19.20 21.30 40.43
CA PHE A 79 -18.13 22.08 41.03
C PHE A 79 -17.82 23.27 40.12
N SER A 80 -17.67 24.45 40.72
CA SER A 80 -17.20 25.65 40.04
C SER A 80 -15.92 26.19 40.66
N PHE A 81 -15.11 26.84 39.82
CA PHE A 81 -13.92 27.59 40.23
C PHE A 81 -13.95 28.96 39.56
N GLY A 82 -13.83 30.02 40.35
CA GLY A 82 -13.82 31.40 39.85
C GLY A 82 -15.08 31.80 39.08
N GLY A 83 -16.24 31.19 39.37
CA GLY A 83 -17.49 31.45 38.67
C GLY A 83 -17.62 30.76 37.30
N ALA A 84 -16.76 29.79 36.99
CA ALA A 84 -16.87 28.94 35.81
C ALA A 84 -17.15 27.48 36.22
N LEU A 85 -17.89 26.75 35.40
CA LEU A 85 -18.13 25.32 35.60
C LEU A 85 -16.86 24.54 35.32
N ALA A 86 -16.46 23.67 36.24
CA ALA A 86 -15.25 22.86 36.10
C ALA A 86 -15.54 21.38 35.96
N PHE A 87 -16.49 20.87 36.75
CA PHE A 87 -16.82 19.45 36.81
C PHE A 87 -18.30 19.26 37.08
N THR A 88 -18.94 18.30 36.41
CA THR A 88 -20.21 17.74 36.83
C THR A 88 -20.16 16.22 36.84
N ALA A 89 -20.88 15.60 37.76
CA ALA A 89 -21.14 14.17 37.76
C ALA A 89 -22.62 13.93 38.06
N ASN A 90 -23.22 13.01 37.31
CA ASN A 90 -24.54 12.47 37.58
C ASN A 90 -24.49 10.94 37.52
N THR A 91 -25.66 10.30 37.58
CA THR A 91 -25.78 8.83 37.57
C THR A 91 -25.30 8.16 36.28
N THR A 92 -25.12 8.93 35.20
CA THR A 92 -24.84 8.43 33.84
C THR A 92 -23.47 8.87 33.32
N LEU A 93 -23.01 10.06 33.69
CA LEU A 93 -21.88 10.72 33.08
C LEU A 93 -21.11 11.59 34.06
N MET A 94 -19.80 11.66 33.83
CA MET A 94 -18.89 12.63 34.43
C MET A 94 -18.38 13.55 33.32
N LEU A 95 -18.66 14.85 33.43
CA LEU A 95 -18.22 15.87 32.48
C LEU A 95 -17.15 16.74 33.13
N VAL A 96 -16.00 16.87 32.45
CA VAL A 96 -14.96 17.85 32.79
C VAL A 96 -15.13 19.03 31.83
N ALA A 97 -15.73 20.12 32.29
CA ALA A 97 -16.19 21.22 31.45
C ALA A 97 -15.05 22.09 30.90
N SER A 98 -13.91 22.13 31.59
CA SER A 98 -12.70 22.80 31.11
C SER A 98 -11.45 22.18 31.73
N GLY A 99 -10.61 21.55 30.90
CA GLY A 99 -9.35 20.94 31.32
C GLY A 99 -8.98 19.70 30.49
N LYS A 100 -7.70 19.36 30.45
CA LYS A 100 -7.26 18.05 29.98
C LYS A 100 -7.70 17.02 31.02
N LEU A 101 -8.35 15.94 30.60
CA LEU A 101 -8.49 14.74 31.42
C LEU A 101 -7.09 14.15 31.61
N HIS A 102 -6.43 14.50 32.71
CA HIS A 102 -5.13 13.97 33.08
C HIS A 102 -5.35 12.74 33.95
N ILE A 103 -5.30 11.55 33.36
CA ILE A 103 -5.36 10.28 34.10
C ILE A 103 -3.93 9.93 34.52
N ASP A 104 -3.48 10.45 35.67
CA ASP A 104 -2.18 10.09 36.23
C ASP A 104 -2.30 8.81 37.06
N GLY A 105 -2.04 7.69 36.43
CA GLY A 105 -1.83 6.42 37.09
C GLY A 105 -0.81 5.63 36.29
N SER A 106 0.18 5.04 36.96
CA SER A 106 1.14 4.10 36.35
C SER A 106 0.48 2.77 35.92
N GLY A 107 -0.84 2.72 35.86
CA GLY A 107 -1.65 1.61 35.39
C GLY A 107 -2.31 1.98 34.08
N THR A 108 -2.50 0.98 33.22
CA THR A 108 -3.18 1.09 31.93
C THR A 108 -4.50 1.85 32.08
N SER A 109 -4.56 3.07 31.57
CA SER A 109 -5.79 3.86 31.59
C SER A 109 -6.60 3.53 30.34
N THR A 110 -7.44 2.51 30.45
CA THR A 110 -8.41 2.17 29.41
C THR A 110 -9.53 3.19 29.43
N VAL A 111 -9.51 4.14 28.48
CA VAL A 111 -10.73 4.87 28.11
C VAL A 111 -11.59 3.89 27.33
N ALA A 112 -12.28 3.00 28.04
CA ALA A 112 -13.24 2.11 27.42
C ALA A 112 -14.41 2.96 26.91
N ALA A 113 -14.47 3.19 25.60
CA ALA A 113 -15.65 3.74 24.92
C ALA A 113 -16.77 2.67 24.89
N GLY A 114 -17.10 2.10 26.05
CA GLY A 114 -18.14 1.09 26.24
C GLY A 114 -19.53 1.70 26.48
N GLN A 115 -19.78 2.93 26.01
CA GLN A 115 -21.14 3.45 25.96
C GLN A 115 -21.73 3.20 24.58
N THR A 116 -22.68 2.28 24.52
CA THR A 116 -23.54 1.92 23.37
C THR A 116 -24.46 3.06 22.89
N GLY A 117 -24.10 4.31 23.15
CA GLY A 117 -24.90 5.50 22.83
C GLY A 117 -24.10 6.75 22.49
N LEU A 118 -22.76 6.67 22.40
CA LEU A 118 -21.96 7.77 21.83
C LEU A 118 -22.09 7.71 20.30
N ALA A 119 -23.18 8.32 19.81
CA ALA A 119 -23.29 8.71 18.42
C ALA A 119 -22.02 9.45 18.01
N GLU A 120 -21.25 8.85 17.10
CA GLU A 120 -20.16 9.45 16.31
C GLU A 120 -19.44 10.64 16.98
N ALA A 121 -18.67 10.38 18.04
CA ALA A 121 -17.72 11.36 18.52
C ALA A 121 -16.55 11.48 17.51
N SER A 122 -16.72 12.33 16.50
CA SER A 122 -15.63 12.76 15.62
C SER A 122 -14.69 13.70 16.40
N GLY A 123 -13.68 13.12 17.03
CA GLY A 123 -12.62 13.84 17.73
C GLY A 123 -11.31 13.80 16.95
N THR A 124 -10.68 14.95 16.74
CA THR A 124 -9.31 15.01 16.20
C THR A 124 -8.31 14.74 17.33
N LEU A 125 -7.52 13.67 17.23
CA LEU A 125 -6.35 13.47 18.07
C LEU A 125 -5.20 14.35 17.56
N ASN A 126 -5.02 15.54 18.14
CA ASN A 126 -3.89 16.41 17.82
C ASN A 126 -2.63 15.95 18.59
N VAL A 127 -1.72 15.27 17.90
CA VAL A 127 -0.40 14.90 18.43
C VAL A 127 0.59 15.99 18.03
N SER A 128 0.90 16.91 18.97
CA SER A 128 1.65 18.14 18.69
C SER A 128 3.18 17.99 18.63
N ALA A 129 3.70 16.77 18.71
CA ALA A 129 5.13 16.47 18.73
C ALA A 129 5.38 15.09 18.09
N PRO A 130 6.59 14.80 17.56
CA PRO A 130 6.92 13.50 16.98
C PRO A 130 6.98 12.45 18.10
N HIS A 131 5.82 11.88 18.40
CA HIS A 131 5.66 10.73 19.28
C HIS A 131 5.07 9.60 18.46
N ASP A 132 5.56 8.38 18.72
CA ASP A 132 4.96 7.18 18.16
C ASP A 132 3.56 7.00 18.74
N VAL A 133 2.54 7.06 17.88
CA VAL A 133 1.16 6.82 18.27
C VAL A 133 0.89 5.33 18.15
N HIS A 134 0.95 4.62 19.27
CA HIS A 134 0.55 3.22 19.33
C HIS A 134 -0.96 3.13 19.60
N ILE A 135 -1.75 2.91 18.55
CA ILE A 135 -3.18 2.62 18.69
C ILE A 135 -3.33 1.11 18.86
N PHE A 136 -3.52 0.66 20.09
CA PHE A 136 -3.91 -0.73 20.37
C PHE A 136 -5.42 -0.85 20.23
N LEU A 137 -5.87 -1.46 19.12
CA LEU A 137 -7.27 -1.81 18.93
C LEU A 137 -7.40 -3.29 19.27
N ASP A 138 -7.90 -3.56 20.47
CA ASP A 138 -8.23 -4.91 20.90
C ASP A 138 -9.57 -5.32 20.27
N ASN A 139 -9.55 -6.35 19.43
CA ASN A 139 -10.75 -6.90 18.81
C ASN A 139 -11.19 -8.15 19.59
N ASP A 140 -11.59 -7.95 20.84
CA ASP A 140 -12.03 -9.04 21.73
C ASP A 140 -13.35 -9.70 21.30
N ASN A 141 -14.05 -9.13 20.31
CA ASN A 141 -15.30 -9.70 19.80
C ASN A 141 -15.10 -10.27 18.39
N ASN A 142 -14.71 -11.54 18.38
CA ASN A 142 -14.53 -12.50 17.28
C ASN A 142 -15.57 -12.46 16.12
N ALA A 143 -15.72 -11.32 15.45
CA ALA A 143 -16.59 -11.08 14.32
C ALA A 143 -15.87 -10.16 13.33
N SER A 144 -14.95 -10.73 12.54
CA SER A 144 -14.32 -10.15 11.34
C SER A 144 -14.24 -8.62 11.32
N GLY A 145 -13.54 -8.06 12.29
CA GLY A 145 -13.36 -6.61 12.39
C GLY A 145 -12.24 -6.21 11.45
N ASP A 146 -12.60 -5.72 10.26
CA ASP A 146 -11.70 -5.13 9.28
C ASP A 146 -10.65 -4.25 9.97
N PHE A 147 -9.37 -4.63 9.91
CA PHE A 147 -8.27 -3.75 10.28
C PHE A 147 -8.13 -2.65 9.24
N SER A 148 -8.94 -1.62 9.37
CA SER A 148 -8.84 -0.42 8.55
C SER A 148 -8.02 0.63 9.29
N ILE A 149 -6.71 0.72 8.98
CA ILE A 149 -5.96 1.94 9.30
C ILE A 149 -6.51 3.04 8.40
N TYR A 150 -7.52 3.76 8.89
CA TYR A 150 -7.87 5.08 8.37
C TYR A 150 -6.82 6.07 8.84
N ALA A 151 -5.59 5.93 8.34
CA ALA A 151 -4.73 7.08 8.22
C ALA A 151 -5.46 7.97 7.23
N ASN A 152 -6.19 8.96 7.74
CA ASN A 152 -6.80 10.01 6.96
C ASN A 152 -5.66 10.90 6.41
N LEU A 153 -4.71 10.29 5.69
CA LEU A 153 -3.82 10.95 4.75
C LEU A 153 -4.65 11.18 3.49
N THR A 154 -5.77 11.86 3.67
CA THR A 154 -6.53 12.40 2.57
C THR A 154 -5.66 13.50 1.98
N THR A 155 -5.27 13.33 0.72
CA THR A 155 -5.12 14.51 -0.13
C THR A 155 -6.45 15.27 -0.08
N ALA A 156 -6.45 16.59 -0.32
CA ALA A 156 -7.62 17.45 -0.21
C ALA A 156 -8.90 16.99 -0.97
N SER A 157 -8.82 15.91 -1.76
CA SER A 157 -9.88 15.27 -2.54
C SER A 157 -10.65 14.13 -1.83
N GLY A 158 -10.29 13.71 -0.62
CA GLY A 158 -11.08 12.70 0.12
C GLY A 158 -10.89 11.24 -0.32
N THR A 159 -9.89 10.94 -1.16
CA THR A 159 -9.61 9.58 -1.64
C THR A 159 -8.57 8.88 -0.76
N PRO A 160 -8.79 7.63 -0.29
CA PRO A 160 -7.80 6.92 0.52
C PRO A 160 -6.59 6.50 -0.31
N LEU A 161 -5.37 6.83 0.17
CA LEU A 161 -4.11 6.50 -0.51
C LEU A 161 -3.73 5.02 -0.39
N PHE A 162 -4.04 4.42 0.76
CA PHE A 162 -3.73 3.02 1.08
C PHE A 162 -4.91 2.40 1.82
N LYS A 163 -5.41 1.26 1.33
CA LYS A 163 -6.50 0.51 1.97
C LYS A 163 -6.13 -0.96 2.04
N VAL A 164 -6.18 -1.51 3.26
CA VAL A 164 -6.19 -2.96 3.49
C VAL A 164 -7.61 -3.31 3.91
N THR A 165 -8.18 -4.34 3.30
CA THR A 165 -9.53 -4.82 3.62
C THR A 165 -9.51 -6.33 3.66
N GLU A 166 -10.26 -6.91 4.60
CA GLU A 166 -10.39 -8.34 4.84
C GLU A 166 -11.58 -8.95 4.10
N GLN A 167 -12.24 -8.22 3.19
CA GLN A 167 -13.47 -8.70 2.54
C GLN A 167 -13.16 -9.77 1.49
N GLY A 168 -12.92 -11.01 1.96
CA GLY A 168 -12.61 -12.19 1.15
C GLY A 168 -11.16 -12.71 1.22
N GLY A 169 -10.28 -12.05 2.00
CA GLY A 169 -8.86 -12.38 2.13
C GLY A 169 -8.00 -11.11 2.29
N PRO A 170 -6.68 -11.21 2.55
CA PRO A 170 -5.82 -10.04 2.67
C PRO A 170 -5.60 -9.40 1.29
N ILE A 171 -6.36 -8.36 0.98
CA ILE A 171 -6.20 -7.58 -0.26
C ILE A 171 -5.63 -6.20 0.09
N VAL A 172 -4.58 -5.80 -0.64
CA VAL A 172 -4.03 -4.45 -0.57
C VAL A 172 -4.48 -3.67 -1.81
N PHE A 173 -5.28 -2.64 -1.59
CA PHE A 173 -5.65 -1.69 -2.63
C PHE A 173 -4.81 -0.42 -2.48
N VAL A 174 -4.13 -0.03 -3.55
CA VAL A 174 -3.45 1.26 -3.65
C VAL A 174 -4.21 2.10 -4.67
N ASN A 175 -4.92 3.12 -4.18
CA ASN A 175 -5.73 4.04 -4.98
C ASN A 175 -6.84 3.37 -5.84
N GLU A 176 -7.26 2.15 -5.48
CA GLU A 176 -8.39 1.43 -6.09
C GLU A 176 -9.47 1.16 -5.03
N LEU A 177 -10.75 1.16 -5.45
CA LEU A 177 -11.89 0.99 -4.56
C LEU A 177 -12.49 -0.42 -4.65
N THR A 178 -12.44 -1.06 -5.82
CA THR A 178 -12.92 -2.44 -6.01
C THR A 178 -12.13 -3.19 -7.09
N ASN A 179 -11.85 -4.47 -6.87
CA ASN A 179 -11.46 -5.40 -7.91
C ASN A 179 -12.27 -6.70 -7.75
N SER A 180 -13.38 -6.80 -8.48
CA SER A 180 -14.30 -7.94 -8.37
C SER A 180 -13.76 -9.26 -8.93
N LYS A 181 -12.53 -9.26 -9.47
CA LYS A 181 -11.89 -10.41 -10.11
C LYS A 181 -10.69 -10.96 -9.34
N MET A 182 -10.35 -10.43 -8.16
CA MET A 182 -9.28 -10.96 -7.30
C MET A 182 -9.79 -11.28 -5.90
N THR A 183 -9.50 -12.48 -5.41
CA THR A 183 -9.83 -12.93 -4.04
C THR A 183 -8.75 -12.53 -3.04
N ILE A 184 -7.48 -12.59 -3.46
CA ILE A 184 -6.28 -12.23 -2.66
C ILE A 184 -5.28 -11.60 -3.63
N GLY A 185 -4.67 -10.48 -3.28
CA GLY A 185 -3.64 -9.85 -4.11
C GLY A 185 -3.49 -8.35 -3.93
N MET A 186 -2.85 -7.71 -4.90
CA MET A 186 -2.62 -6.27 -4.96
C MET A 186 -3.21 -5.69 -6.25
N SER A 187 -4.03 -4.64 -6.14
CA SER A 187 -4.44 -3.81 -7.28
C SER A 187 -3.87 -2.41 -7.12
N ILE A 188 -3.15 -1.95 -8.14
CA ILE A 188 -2.65 -0.57 -8.21
C ILE A 188 -3.39 0.14 -9.34
N LYS A 189 -4.08 1.23 -9.02
CA LYS A 189 -4.69 2.11 -10.01
C LYS A 189 -3.94 3.43 -10.07
N THR A 190 -3.31 3.72 -11.21
CA THR A 190 -2.65 5.00 -11.44
C THR A 190 -3.55 5.94 -12.23
N THR A 191 -3.44 7.23 -11.96
CA THR A 191 -4.10 8.28 -12.75
C THR A 191 -3.19 8.83 -13.85
N ALA A 192 -1.87 8.60 -13.74
CA ALA A 192 -0.87 8.89 -14.75
C ALA A 192 -0.47 7.60 -15.50
N LEU A 193 -0.05 7.77 -16.76
CA LEU A 193 0.33 6.67 -17.66
C LEU A 193 1.81 6.26 -17.53
N THR A 194 2.60 6.99 -16.74
CA THR A 194 4.04 6.80 -16.57
C THR A 194 4.33 6.04 -15.28
N GLU A 195 5.16 4.98 -15.36
CA GLU A 195 5.75 4.25 -14.22
C GLU A 195 4.74 3.70 -13.19
N VAL A 196 3.88 2.76 -13.61
CA VAL A 196 2.94 2.06 -12.71
C VAL A 196 3.69 1.28 -11.62
N ILE A 197 4.79 0.63 -11.99
CA ILE A 197 5.77 0.07 -11.07
C ILE A 197 7.13 0.57 -11.53
N ALA A 198 7.91 1.14 -10.61
CA ALA A 198 9.30 1.49 -10.83
C ALA A 198 10.16 0.92 -9.70
N LEU A 199 11.22 0.21 -10.05
CA LEU A 199 12.26 -0.20 -9.12
C LEU A 199 13.47 0.71 -9.33
N LYS A 200 13.92 1.29 -8.23
CA LYS A 200 14.95 2.33 -8.22
C LYS A 200 16.13 1.88 -7.36
N HIS A 201 17.32 2.34 -7.69
CA HIS A 201 18.51 2.08 -6.89
C HIS A 201 19.46 3.29 -6.92
N SER A 202 19.85 3.78 -5.75
CA SER A 202 20.61 5.03 -5.60
C SER A 202 22.02 5.01 -6.21
N SER A 203 22.57 3.82 -6.47
CA SER A 203 23.85 3.68 -7.16
C SER A 203 23.74 3.72 -8.69
N LEU A 204 22.53 3.83 -9.24
CA LEU A 204 22.28 3.89 -10.68
C LEU A 204 21.92 5.33 -11.07
N SER A 205 22.42 5.74 -12.23
CA SER A 205 22.27 7.07 -12.82
C SER A 205 22.36 6.95 -14.34
N HIS A 206 21.28 6.47 -14.97
CA HIS A 206 21.19 6.42 -16.41
C HIS A 206 20.88 7.79 -17.03
N VAL A 207 21.23 7.97 -18.30
CA VAL A 207 20.99 9.23 -19.04
C VAL A 207 19.59 9.34 -19.64
N PHE A 208 18.75 8.30 -19.52
CA PHE A 208 17.41 8.24 -20.13
C PHE A 208 16.33 8.94 -19.28
N THR A 209 16.56 10.21 -18.94
CA THR A 209 15.74 10.96 -17.98
C THR A 209 14.45 11.54 -18.52
N ASP A 210 14.24 11.50 -19.84
CA ASP A 210 13.03 12.06 -20.47
C ASP A 210 11.78 11.24 -20.17
N ASN A 211 11.95 9.94 -19.90
CA ASN A 211 10.84 9.01 -19.68
C ASN A 211 10.86 8.35 -18.29
N HIS A 212 12.02 8.35 -17.63
CA HIS A 212 12.22 7.71 -16.32
C HIS A 212 13.08 8.58 -15.42
N GLU A 213 12.95 8.45 -14.11
CA GLU A 213 13.90 9.06 -13.18
C GLU A 213 15.29 8.42 -13.33
N ALA A 214 16.36 9.18 -13.10
CA ALA A 214 17.73 8.77 -13.43
C ALA A 214 18.19 7.46 -12.73
N ASP A 215 17.60 7.13 -11.60
CA ASP A 215 17.91 5.98 -10.75
C ASP A 215 16.93 4.80 -10.92
N THR A 216 16.04 4.84 -11.92
CA THR A 216 15.13 3.73 -12.25
C THR A 216 15.86 2.65 -13.08
N PHE A 217 15.80 1.38 -12.69
CA PHE A 217 16.44 0.29 -13.45
C PHE A 217 15.45 -0.72 -14.03
N PHE A 218 14.22 -0.71 -13.54
CA PHE A 218 13.14 -1.54 -14.06
C PHE A 218 11.82 -0.79 -13.92
N SER A 219 11.02 -0.80 -14.97
CA SER A 219 9.70 -0.18 -14.95
C SER A 219 8.65 -0.98 -15.71
N ILE A 220 7.42 -0.92 -15.19
CA ILE A 220 6.21 -1.33 -15.89
C ILE A 220 5.34 -0.10 -16.06
N SER A 221 4.97 0.21 -17.30
CA SER A 221 4.12 1.36 -17.63
C SER A 221 2.94 0.95 -18.50
N ALA A 222 1.90 1.78 -18.55
CA ALA A 222 0.72 1.52 -19.38
C ALA A 222 0.93 2.08 -20.79
N ILE A 223 0.51 1.34 -21.82
CA ILE A 223 0.48 1.88 -23.18
C ILE A 223 -0.72 2.83 -23.30
N ALA A 224 -0.43 4.10 -23.56
CA ALA A 224 -1.45 5.14 -23.71
C ALA A 224 -2.49 4.77 -24.77
N THR A 225 -3.77 5.09 -24.48
CA THR A 225 -4.91 5.06 -25.42
C THR A 225 -5.37 3.68 -25.92
N THR A 226 -4.46 2.72 -26.11
CA THR A 226 -4.74 1.38 -26.65
C THR A 226 -4.82 0.30 -25.58
N GLY A 227 -4.34 0.59 -24.36
CA GLY A 227 -4.24 -0.40 -23.30
C GLY A 227 -3.04 -1.34 -23.52
N GLY A 228 -2.72 -2.12 -22.49
CA GLY A 228 -1.51 -2.95 -22.45
C GLY A 228 -0.43 -2.37 -21.56
N ALA A 229 0.69 -3.10 -21.48
CA ALA A 229 1.80 -2.76 -20.61
C ALA A 229 3.13 -2.82 -21.36
N ILE A 230 4.04 -1.93 -20.99
CA ILE A 230 5.45 -1.96 -21.41
C ILE A 230 6.25 -2.44 -20.21
N VAL A 231 7.13 -3.43 -20.44
CA VAL A 231 8.11 -3.90 -19.45
C VAL A 231 9.49 -3.50 -19.95
N GLU A 232 10.16 -2.64 -19.20
CA GLU A 232 11.46 -2.07 -19.56
C GLU A 232 12.47 -2.37 -18.48
N GLY A 233 13.62 -2.90 -18.89
CA GLY A 233 14.84 -2.88 -18.09
C GLY A 233 15.74 -1.76 -18.61
N ILE A 234 16.34 -1.02 -17.70
CA ILE A 234 17.16 0.16 -18.00
C ILE A 234 18.54 -0.07 -17.39
N SER A 235 19.56 -0.07 -18.23
CA SER A 235 20.95 -0.15 -17.78
C SER A 235 21.68 1.14 -18.06
N GLU A 236 22.66 1.46 -17.23
CA GLU A 236 23.63 2.50 -17.54
C GLU A 236 24.43 2.14 -18.79
N LYS A 237 24.99 3.17 -19.44
CA LYS A 237 25.84 3.01 -20.62
C LYS A 237 27.17 2.35 -20.23
N THR A 238 27.18 1.03 -20.20
CA THR A 238 28.38 0.20 -20.19
C THR A 238 28.47 -0.52 -21.53
N THR A 239 29.68 -0.82 -22.00
CA THR A 239 29.89 -1.42 -23.33
C THR A 239 29.24 -2.79 -23.51
N ASP A 240 28.91 -3.47 -22.41
CA ASP A 240 28.36 -4.84 -22.38
C ASP A 240 27.13 -4.97 -21.46
N GLY A 241 26.43 -3.87 -21.19
CA GLY A 241 25.28 -3.85 -20.30
C GLY A 241 24.09 -4.63 -20.87
N VAL A 242 23.54 -5.55 -20.08
CA VAL A 242 22.24 -6.18 -20.37
C VAL A 242 21.18 -5.44 -19.58
N ALA A 243 20.22 -4.82 -20.27
CA ALA A 243 19.18 -4.02 -19.63
C ALA A 243 18.04 -4.88 -19.06
N LEU A 244 17.68 -5.97 -19.75
CA LEU A 244 16.61 -6.88 -19.33
C LEU A 244 16.96 -8.33 -19.70
N ILE A 245 16.74 -9.25 -18.77
CA ILE A 245 16.87 -10.69 -18.99
C ILE A 245 15.54 -11.36 -18.65
N LEU A 246 15.00 -12.12 -19.60
CA LEU A 246 13.90 -13.04 -19.37
C LEU A 246 14.49 -14.45 -19.22
N SER A 247 14.49 -14.99 -18.00
CA SER A 247 15.09 -16.29 -17.71
C SER A 247 14.11 -17.15 -16.90
N GLY A 248 13.97 -18.40 -17.31
CA GLY A 248 13.26 -19.43 -16.57
C GLY A 248 14.23 -20.53 -16.17
N VAL A 249 14.08 -21.04 -14.96
CA VAL A 249 14.84 -22.17 -14.43
C VAL A 249 13.83 -23.16 -13.88
N VAL A 250 13.91 -24.40 -14.34
CA VAL A 250 13.08 -25.52 -13.86
C VAL A 250 13.99 -26.55 -13.21
N ASP A 251 13.47 -27.25 -12.19
CA ASP A 251 14.21 -28.32 -11.54
C ASP A 251 14.43 -29.50 -12.51
N ALA A 252 15.50 -30.27 -12.27
CA ALA A 252 16.14 -31.15 -13.24
C ALA A 252 15.21 -32.19 -13.92
N ASP A 253 14.08 -32.54 -13.30
CA ASP A 253 13.18 -33.59 -13.77
C ASP A 253 11.84 -33.07 -14.36
N SER A 254 11.70 -31.75 -14.56
CA SER A 254 10.40 -31.12 -14.89
C SER A 254 10.31 -30.47 -16.27
N SER A 255 11.37 -30.49 -17.09
CA SER A 255 11.34 -29.89 -18.43
C SER A 255 10.58 -30.77 -19.43
N SER A 256 9.57 -30.21 -20.10
CA SER A 256 8.88 -30.91 -21.19
C SER A 256 9.79 -31.09 -22.40
N THR A 257 9.98 -32.33 -22.84
CA THR A 257 10.69 -32.66 -24.09
C THR A 257 9.73 -32.90 -25.26
N GLY A 258 8.42 -32.86 -25.02
CA GLY A 258 7.41 -33.10 -26.04
C GLY A 258 7.51 -32.09 -27.19
N LYS A 259 7.28 -32.57 -28.41
CA LYS A 259 7.22 -31.76 -29.64
C LYS A 259 5.79 -31.73 -30.18
N THR A 260 4.86 -31.45 -29.28
CA THR A 260 3.42 -31.36 -29.58
C THR A 260 2.94 -29.93 -29.39
N VAL A 261 1.78 -29.59 -29.96
CA VAL A 261 1.11 -28.29 -29.76
C VAL A 261 0.64 -28.04 -28.32
N THR A 262 0.82 -29.01 -27.43
CA THR A 262 0.49 -28.93 -26.00
C THR A 262 1.73 -28.94 -25.10
N SER A 263 2.93 -28.95 -25.70
CA SER A 263 4.19 -28.96 -24.96
C SER A 263 4.69 -27.53 -24.77
N HIS A 264 4.93 -27.13 -23.52
CA HIS A 264 5.37 -25.78 -23.17
C HIS A 264 6.88 -25.70 -22.96
N GLY A 265 7.47 -24.56 -23.32
CA GLY A 265 8.87 -24.24 -23.05
C GLY A 265 9.11 -23.73 -21.62
N ILE A 266 10.39 -23.60 -21.24
CA ILE A 266 10.79 -23.02 -19.93
C ILE A 266 10.47 -21.52 -19.85
N VAL A 267 10.61 -20.82 -20.98
CA VAL A 267 10.18 -19.42 -21.16
C VAL A 267 9.28 -19.39 -22.39
N GLU A 268 8.12 -18.74 -22.27
CA GLU A 268 7.11 -18.73 -23.32
C GLU A 268 6.51 -17.34 -23.48
N VAL A 269 6.22 -16.98 -24.74
CA VAL A 269 5.57 -15.72 -25.12
C VAL A 269 4.30 -16.07 -25.89
N TRP A 270 3.14 -15.69 -25.36
CA TRP A 270 1.85 -15.97 -25.95
C TRP A 270 1.25 -14.73 -26.58
N GLY A 271 0.65 -14.89 -27.76
CA GLY A 271 -0.23 -13.91 -28.40
C GLY A 271 -1.61 -14.51 -28.59
N SER A 272 -2.65 -13.76 -28.23
CA SER A 272 -4.05 -14.16 -28.39
C SER A 272 -4.88 -13.00 -28.91
N HIS A 273 -6.01 -13.31 -29.52
CA HIS A 273 -7.03 -12.36 -29.93
C HIS A 273 -8.25 -12.51 -29.01
N GLU A 274 -8.96 -11.41 -28.72
CA GLU A 274 -10.21 -11.48 -27.96
C GLU A 274 -11.36 -11.84 -28.90
N LEU A 275 -12.16 -12.84 -28.54
CA LEU A 275 -13.41 -13.11 -29.22
C LEU A 275 -14.51 -13.43 -28.20
N SER A 276 -15.51 -12.56 -28.11
CA SER A 276 -16.70 -12.74 -27.26
C SER A 276 -16.40 -12.88 -25.76
N GLY A 277 -15.42 -12.11 -25.26
CA GLY A 277 -15.00 -12.08 -23.86
C GLY A 277 -14.05 -13.20 -23.46
N GLY A 278 -13.56 -14.00 -24.41
CA GLY A 278 -12.59 -15.08 -24.20
C GLY A 278 -11.31 -14.92 -25.02
N TYR A 279 -10.31 -15.74 -24.70
CA TYR A 279 -9.11 -15.89 -25.51
C TYR A 279 -9.41 -16.76 -26.74
N ASP A 280 -9.04 -16.28 -27.92
CA ASP A 280 -9.13 -17.01 -29.18
C ASP A 280 -7.80 -16.93 -29.95
N GLY A 281 -7.63 -17.82 -30.92
CA GLY A 281 -6.51 -17.81 -31.83
C GLY A 281 -6.54 -16.56 -32.73
N PRO A 282 -5.42 -15.86 -32.95
CA PRO A 282 -5.40 -14.72 -33.84
C PRO A 282 -5.75 -15.12 -35.29
N PRO A 283 -6.13 -14.19 -36.17
CA PRO A 283 -6.36 -14.49 -37.59
C PRO A 283 -5.11 -15.05 -38.30
N THR A 284 -5.29 -15.64 -39.48
CA THR A 284 -4.17 -16.15 -40.30
C THR A 284 -3.17 -15.06 -40.66
N ASN A 285 -1.87 -15.38 -40.73
CA ASN A 285 -0.78 -14.44 -41.00
C ASN A 285 -0.63 -13.30 -39.99
N THR A 286 -1.13 -13.49 -38.75
CA THR A 286 -0.94 -12.50 -37.68
C THR A 286 0.46 -12.63 -37.10
N ASN A 287 1.17 -11.52 -36.97
CA ASN A 287 2.48 -11.47 -36.30
C ASN A 287 2.29 -11.73 -34.79
N LEU A 288 2.83 -12.83 -34.28
CA LEU A 288 2.76 -13.19 -32.86
C LEU A 288 3.90 -12.57 -32.06
N PHE A 289 5.11 -12.59 -32.61
CA PHE A 289 6.31 -12.11 -31.94
C PHE A 289 7.16 -11.31 -32.91
N VAL A 290 7.71 -10.20 -32.41
CA VAL A 290 8.52 -9.28 -33.20
C VAL A 290 9.76 -8.91 -32.41
N VAL A 291 10.93 -9.08 -33.03
CA VAL A 291 12.17 -8.47 -32.56
C VAL A 291 12.37 -7.18 -33.33
N GLY A 292 12.28 -6.06 -32.61
CA GLY A 292 12.52 -4.73 -33.14
C GLY A 292 13.80 -4.11 -32.57
N VAL A 293 14.27 -3.07 -33.25
CA VAL A 293 15.36 -2.21 -32.78
C VAL A 293 14.96 -0.75 -33.04
N ARG A 294 15.34 0.15 -32.15
CA ARG A 294 15.06 1.58 -32.28
C ARG A 294 16.18 2.28 -33.05
N PHE A 295 15.83 2.95 -34.15
CA PHE A 295 16.71 3.80 -34.95
C PHE A 295 16.38 5.27 -34.68
N SER A 296 17.05 5.88 -33.70
CA SER A 296 16.79 7.26 -33.27
C SER A 296 15.30 7.49 -32.97
N ALA A 297 14.52 7.96 -33.94
CA ALA A 297 13.10 8.27 -33.83
C ALA A 297 12.15 7.17 -34.34
N SER A 298 12.61 6.11 -35.01
CA SER A 298 11.75 5.05 -35.56
C SER A 298 12.03 3.68 -34.96
N LEU A 299 11.01 2.82 -34.93
CA LEU A 299 11.15 1.40 -34.62
C LEU A 299 11.31 0.63 -35.93
N GLY A 300 12.38 -0.15 -36.05
CA GLY A 300 12.60 -1.03 -37.19
C GLY A 300 12.47 -2.49 -36.77
N VAL A 301 11.66 -3.26 -37.50
CA VAL A 301 11.52 -4.70 -37.29
C VAL A 301 12.71 -5.44 -37.89
N ARG A 302 13.19 -6.48 -37.19
CA ARG A 302 14.31 -7.33 -37.60
C ARG A 302 13.94 -8.79 -37.72
N MET A 303 13.05 -9.28 -36.88
CA MET A 303 12.51 -10.64 -36.96
C MET A 303 11.02 -10.61 -36.63
N ILE A 304 10.25 -11.43 -37.33
CA ILE A 304 8.83 -11.66 -37.09
C ILE A 304 8.63 -13.17 -37.03
N VAL A 305 7.84 -13.62 -36.07
CA VAL A 305 7.25 -14.95 -36.05
C VAL A 305 5.75 -14.76 -36.16
N ASP A 306 5.12 -15.37 -37.16
CA ASP A 306 3.67 -15.33 -37.34
C ASP A 306 2.95 -16.52 -36.68
N LYS A 307 1.63 -16.56 -36.82
CA LYS A 307 0.77 -17.58 -36.22
C LYS A 307 1.04 -18.98 -36.76
N GLU A 308 1.35 -19.08 -38.04
CA GLU A 308 1.63 -20.33 -38.72
C GLU A 308 3.01 -20.89 -38.32
N GLY A 309 3.82 -20.09 -37.61
CA GLY A 309 5.15 -20.43 -37.16
C GLY A 309 6.22 -20.06 -38.18
N ASP A 310 5.86 -19.31 -39.22
CA ASP A 310 6.81 -18.82 -40.20
C ASP A 310 7.68 -17.73 -39.57
N ILE A 311 8.97 -17.79 -39.88
CA ILE A 311 9.97 -16.84 -39.38
C ILE A 311 10.42 -15.95 -40.53
N TYR A 312 10.10 -14.66 -40.44
CA TYR A 312 10.60 -13.64 -41.34
C TYR A 312 11.74 -12.89 -40.67
N TYR A 313 12.84 -12.72 -41.37
CA TYR A 313 14.00 -11.97 -40.88
C TYR A 313 14.44 -10.93 -41.89
N PHE A 314 14.60 -9.69 -41.43
CA PHE A 314 15.02 -8.54 -42.23
C PHE A 314 16.51 -8.26 -42.01
N GLY A 315 17.34 -8.99 -42.76
CA GLY A 315 18.79 -8.81 -42.81
C GLY A 315 19.42 -9.55 -43.99
N GLY A 316 20.71 -9.32 -44.23
CA GLY A 316 21.43 -9.77 -45.44
C GLY A 316 21.74 -11.27 -45.56
N LEU A 317 21.11 -12.15 -44.76
CA LEU A 317 21.42 -13.59 -44.53
C LEU A 317 22.80 -13.80 -43.84
N VAL A 318 22.94 -14.69 -42.83
CA VAL A 318 22.71 -16.14 -42.88
C VAL A 318 22.46 -16.74 -41.48
N ALA A 319 21.38 -17.51 -41.31
CA ALA A 319 21.19 -18.42 -40.17
C ALA A 319 22.01 -19.72 -40.30
N PHE A 320 22.51 -20.00 -41.51
CA PHE A 320 23.54 -20.96 -41.84
C PHE A 320 24.32 -20.39 -43.01
N ASP A 321 25.65 -20.35 -42.94
CA ASP A 321 26.41 -19.82 -44.05
C ASP A 321 26.05 -20.59 -45.33
N LYS A 322 25.91 -19.85 -46.43
CA LYS A 322 25.46 -20.40 -47.72
C LYS A 322 26.32 -21.59 -48.20
N TYR A 323 27.53 -21.74 -47.66
CA TYR A 323 28.47 -22.78 -48.03
C TYR A 323 28.24 -24.08 -47.22
N ASP A 324 27.91 -23.99 -45.93
CA ASP A 324 27.64 -25.15 -45.08
C ASP A 324 26.31 -25.84 -45.40
N ASP A 325 25.27 -25.10 -45.80
CA ASP A 325 23.99 -25.69 -46.24
C ASP A 325 24.14 -26.54 -47.51
N ALA A 326 24.94 -26.05 -48.46
CA ALA A 326 25.23 -26.77 -49.68
C ALA A 326 25.98 -28.08 -49.36
N LEU A 327 26.89 -28.06 -48.37
CA LEU A 327 27.61 -29.24 -47.91
C LEU A 327 26.73 -30.19 -47.10
N MET A 328 25.85 -29.68 -46.24
CA MET A 328 24.87 -30.46 -45.46
C MET A 328 23.85 -31.16 -46.36
N ILE A 329 23.29 -30.46 -47.34
CA ILE A 329 22.38 -31.06 -48.35
C ILE A 329 23.13 -32.11 -49.17
N ARG A 330 24.40 -31.84 -49.53
CA ARG A 330 25.23 -32.81 -50.26
C ARG A 330 25.52 -34.05 -49.40
N ALA A 331 25.89 -33.88 -48.14
CA ALA A 331 26.16 -34.97 -47.20
C ALA A 331 24.90 -35.80 -46.92
N HIS A 332 23.75 -35.16 -46.73
CA HIS A 332 22.46 -35.82 -46.56
C HIS A 332 22.04 -36.59 -47.83
N SER A 333 22.23 -36.00 -49.02
CA SER A 333 22.00 -36.67 -50.30
C SER A 333 22.92 -37.90 -50.47
N LEU A 334 24.21 -37.77 -50.11
CA LEU A 334 25.16 -38.88 -50.12
C LEU A 334 24.74 -40.01 -49.16
N ALA A 335 24.38 -39.69 -47.93
CA ALA A 335 23.94 -40.66 -46.93
C ALA A 335 22.67 -41.43 -47.37
N LEU A 336 21.69 -40.73 -47.96
CA LEU A 336 20.49 -41.38 -48.52
C LEU A 336 20.82 -42.26 -49.72
N SER A 337 21.75 -41.83 -50.59
CA SER A 337 22.14 -42.59 -51.78
C SER A 337 22.88 -43.90 -51.44
N GLN A 338 23.61 -43.95 -50.32
CA GLN A 338 24.32 -45.14 -49.86
C GLN A 338 23.38 -46.20 -49.27
N ARG A 339 22.27 -45.82 -48.63
CA ARG A 339 21.30 -46.77 -48.06
C ARG A 339 20.41 -47.47 -49.09
N GLY A 340 20.26 -46.90 -50.29
CA GLY A 340 19.37 -47.41 -51.34
C GLY A 340 20.03 -48.16 -52.50
N GLY A 341 21.33 -48.47 -52.44
CA GLY A 341 22.02 -49.13 -53.55
C GLY A 341 22.31 -48.21 -54.75
N GLY A 342 22.74 -46.97 -54.49
CA GLY A 342 23.59 -46.21 -55.42
C GLY A 342 22.97 -45.71 -56.72
N LYS A 343 21.67 -45.38 -56.77
CA LYS A 343 21.00 -44.93 -58.01
C LYS A 343 20.39 -43.52 -58.00
N GLY A 344 20.97 -42.58 -57.24
CA GLY A 344 20.54 -41.19 -57.37
C GLY A 344 21.26 -40.20 -56.47
N LEU A 345 22.55 -39.95 -56.72
CA LEU A 345 23.05 -38.60 -56.41
C LEU A 345 22.29 -37.65 -57.34
N VAL A 346 21.59 -36.67 -56.77
CA VAL A 346 21.06 -35.54 -57.56
C VAL A 346 22.29 -34.85 -58.15
N ARG A 347 22.56 -35.08 -59.44
CA ARG A 347 23.70 -34.47 -60.15
C ARG A 347 23.53 -32.96 -60.09
N SER A 348 24.22 -32.35 -59.15
CA SER A 348 24.17 -30.90 -58.95
C SER A 348 24.71 -30.21 -60.20
N HIS A 349 24.33 -28.95 -60.42
CA HIS A 349 24.96 -28.15 -61.46
C HIS A 349 26.48 -28.04 -61.26
N TYR A 350 26.96 -28.16 -60.02
CA TYR A 350 28.37 -28.23 -59.68
C TYR A 350 29.04 -29.51 -60.21
N ASP A 351 28.43 -30.69 -60.06
CA ASP A 351 29.01 -31.93 -60.61
C ASP A 351 29.05 -31.89 -62.15
N ARG A 352 28.08 -31.22 -62.78
CA ARG A 352 28.13 -30.95 -64.23
C ARG A 352 29.24 -29.97 -64.59
N PHE A 353 29.43 -28.90 -63.82
CA PHE A 353 30.51 -27.92 -64.02
C PHE A 353 31.89 -28.58 -63.87
N VAL A 354 32.12 -29.31 -62.78
CA VAL A 354 33.38 -30.02 -62.53
C VAL A 354 33.67 -31.03 -63.64
N LYS A 355 32.66 -31.77 -64.12
CA LYS A 355 32.85 -32.71 -65.23
C LYS A 355 33.14 -32.02 -66.58
N TYR A 356 32.56 -30.84 -66.82
CA TYR A 356 32.75 -30.13 -68.08
C TYR A 356 34.10 -29.39 -68.13
N TYR A 357 34.55 -28.85 -66.99
CA TYR A 357 35.78 -28.06 -66.85
C TYR A 357 36.92 -28.82 -66.17
N GLU A 358 36.83 -30.14 -66.05
CA GLU A 358 37.77 -30.99 -65.29
C GLU A 358 39.24 -30.73 -65.68
N ARG A 359 39.53 -30.68 -66.99
CA ARG A 359 40.88 -30.43 -67.50
C ARG A 359 41.39 -29.03 -67.16
N GLU A 360 40.50 -28.04 -67.22
CA GLU A 360 40.84 -26.65 -66.90
C GLU A 360 41.06 -26.48 -65.40
N LEU A 361 40.26 -27.15 -64.56
CA LEU A 361 40.43 -27.15 -63.11
C LEU A 361 41.70 -27.87 -62.66
N VAL A 362 42.09 -28.97 -63.31
CA VAL A 362 43.40 -29.63 -63.09
C VAL A 362 44.53 -28.73 -63.56
N ALA A 363 44.41 -28.09 -64.72
CA ALA A 363 45.43 -27.17 -65.23
C ALA A 363 45.60 -25.91 -64.36
N LEU A 364 44.52 -25.43 -63.74
CA LEU A 364 44.54 -24.33 -62.77
C LEU A 364 45.03 -24.76 -61.37
N GLY A 365 45.31 -26.06 -61.15
CA GLY A 365 45.79 -26.58 -59.87
C GLY A 365 44.71 -26.68 -58.78
N LEU A 366 43.43 -26.53 -59.14
CA LEU A 366 42.29 -26.67 -58.21
C LEU A 366 41.91 -28.13 -57.97
N LEU A 367 42.21 -29.02 -58.92
CA LEU A 367 42.08 -30.47 -58.78
C LEU A 367 43.47 -31.12 -58.90
N GLY A 368 43.80 -32.02 -57.97
CA GLY A 368 45.10 -32.72 -57.97
C GLY A 368 45.25 -33.77 -59.08
N ALA A 369 44.15 -34.31 -59.59
CA ALA A 369 44.09 -35.29 -60.68
C ALA A 369 42.68 -35.32 -61.30
N PRO A 370 42.50 -35.91 -62.49
CA PRO A 370 41.17 -36.19 -63.03
C PRO A 370 40.31 -36.99 -62.04
N VAL A 371 39.03 -36.66 -61.91
CA VAL A 371 38.01 -37.28 -61.04
C VAL A 371 37.86 -38.77 -61.29
N LYS A 372 38.26 -39.28 -62.46
CA LYS A 372 38.26 -40.74 -62.73
C LYS A 372 39.43 -41.50 -62.05
N GLU A 373 40.43 -40.78 -61.55
CA GLU A 373 41.69 -41.35 -61.02
C GLU A 373 41.76 -41.31 -59.47
N GLY A 374 40.77 -40.70 -58.82
CA GLY A 374 40.57 -40.73 -57.36
C GLY A 374 39.13 -41.11 -57.03
#